data_AF-A0A947CFI4-F1
#
_entry.id   AF-A0A947CFI4-F1
#
_cell.length_a   1.000
_cell.length_b   1.000
_cell.length_c   1.000
_cell.angle_alpha   90.00
_cell.angle_beta   90.00
_cell.angle_gamma   90.00
#
_symmetry.space_group_name_H-M   'P 1'
#
loop_
_entity.id
_entity.type
_entity.pdbx_description
1 polymer ?
#
loop_
_entity_poly.entity_id
_entity_poly.type
_entity_poly.pdbx_seq_one_letter_code
_entity_poly.pdbx_strand_id
1 'polypeptide(L)'
;MSVDKLSARVSAARKETEERGETFYPGPSRVHLASFPPKERWNDWVELDSRSWPQRVEKRYTLVPTACFNCESGCGLLAYVDRDTLQVKKFEGNPEHPGSRGRNCAKGPATINQVTDPDRILFPLKRVGERGEGRWERVSWDEALED
;
A
#
# COMPACT_ATOMS: atom_id res chain seq x y z
N MET A 1 -11.34 24.06 -5.61
CA MET A 1 -9.98 24.53 -5.20
C MET A 1 -9.24 25.01 -6.45
N SER A 2 -8.42 26.06 -6.40
CA SER A 2 -7.66 26.49 -7.59
C SER A 2 -6.57 25.48 -7.95
N VAL A 3 -6.17 25.45 -9.23
CA VAL A 3 -5.10 24.56 -9.73
C VAL A 3 -3.79 24.80 -8.98
N ASP A 4 -3.46 26.05 -8.64
CA ASP A 4 -2.23 26.39 -7.91
C ASP A 4 -2.24 25.85 -6.48
N LYS A 5 -3.38 25.95 -5.79
CA LYS A 5 -3.54 25.37 -4.45
C LYS A 5 -3.41 23.85 -4.47
N LEU A 6 -3.92 23.22 -5.53
CA LEU A 6 -3.77 21.79 -5.75
C LEU A 6 -2.31 21.40 -5.98
N SER A 7 -1.61 22.10 -6.88
CA SER A 7 -0.18 21.89 -7.14
C SER A 7 0.64 21.96 -5.86
N ALA A 8 0.45 23.03 -5.07
CA ALA A 8 1.20 23.25 -3.83
C ALA A 8 0.97 22.14 -2.80
N ARG A 9 -0.23 21.56 -2.75
CA ARG A 9 -0.59 20.48 -1.82
C ARG A 9 0.05 19.14 -2.17
N VAL A 10 0.14 18.81 -3.46
CA VAL A 10 0.65 17.51 -3.94
C VAL A 10 2.12 17.56 -4.35
N SER A 11 2.76 18.73 -4.30
CA SER A 11 4.13 18.85 -4.76
C SER A 11 5.11 18.09 -3.87
N ALA A 12 5.94 17.29 -4.53
CA ALA A 12 7.05 16.56 -3.94
C ALA A 12 8.35 17.39 -3.92
N ALA A 13 8.36 18.64 -4.38
CA ALA A 13 9.60 19.41 -4.40
C ALA A 13 10.11 19.65 -2.97
N ARG A 14 11.43 19.56 -2.81
CA ARG A 14 12.11 19.66 -1.52
C ARG A 14 11.75 20.94 -0.78
N LYS A 15 11.86 22.08 -1.47
CA LYS A 15 11.54 23.40 -0.91
C LYS A 15 10.13 23.42 -0.32
N GLU A 16 9.15 22.99 -1.10
CA GLU A 16 7.75 23.04 -0.70
C GLU A 16 7.43 22.02 0.41
N THR A 17 8.11 20.87 0.40
CA THR A 17 8.01 19.86 1.48
C THR A 17 8.57 20.41 2.79
N GLU A 18 9.77 20.99 2.76
CA GLU A 18 10.42 21.58 3.92
C GLU A 18 9.66 22.81 4.45
N GLU A 19 9.12 23.67 3.56
CA GLU A 19 8.25 24.81 3.93
C GLU A 19 6.97 24.38 4.64
N ARG A 20 6.43 23.18 4.31
CA ARG A 20 5.29 22.59 5.02
C ARG A 20 5.67 21.94 6.35
N GLY A 21 6.96 21.92 6.72
CA GLY A 21 7.47 21.24 7.91
C GLY A 21 7.39 19.70 7.82
N GLU A 22 7.32 19.17 6.61
CA GLU A 22 7.16 17.75 6.33
C GLU A 22 8.53 17.05 6.21
N THR A 23 8.59 15.77 6.58
CA THR A 23 9.81 14.98 6.40
C THR A 23 10.13 14.81 4.91
N PHE A 24 11.30 15.30 4.48
CA PHE A 24 11.80 15.08 3.11
C PHE A 24 12.54 13.74 3.01
N TYR A 25 11.99 12.79 2.26
CA TYR A 25 12.65 11.52 1.97
C TYR A 25 13.41 11.58 0.63
N PRO A 26 14.76 11.67 0.65
CA PRO A 26 15.54 11.76 -0.58
C PRO A 26 15.56 10.43 -1.34
N GLY A 27 15.44 10.51 -2.67
CA GLY A 27 15.64 9.38 -3.55
C GLY A 27 17.11 9.02 -3.78
N PRO A 28 17.38 7.84 -4.38
CA PRO A 28 18.74 7.44 -4.75
C PRO A 28 19.41 8.42 -5.73
N SER A 29 18.62 9.06 -6.59
CA SER A 29 19.10 10.07 -7.54
C SER A 29 19.41 11.44 -6.91
N ARG A 30 19.07 11.64 -5.62
CA ARG A 30 19.26 12.89 -4.87
C ARG A 30 18.76 14.16 -5.58
N VAL A 31 17.76 14.00 -6.45
CA VAL A 31 17.08 15.13 -7.09
C VAL A 31 16.26 15.92 -6.07
N HIS A 32 15.82 17.12 -6.45
CA HIS A 32 15.03 18.02 -5.60
C HIS A 32 13.58 17.56 -5.35
N LEU A 33 13.24 16.29 -5.60
CA LEU A 33 11.92 15.70 -5.41
C LEU A 33 11.97 14.61 -4.33
N ALA A 34 10.99 14.60 -3.44
CA ALA A 34 10.79 13.55 -2.46
C ALA A 34 10.43 12.24 -3.16
N SER A 35 11.00 11.13 -2.70
CA SER A 35 10.72 9.79 -3.25
C SER A 35 9.62 9.04 -2.52
N PHE A 36 9.23 9.51 -1.34
CA PHE A 36 8.18 8.89 -0.54
C PHE A 36 7.28 9.97 0.09
N PRO A 37 6.02 9.65 0.39
CA PRO A 37 5.14 10.53 1.14
C PRO A 37 5.68 10.84 2.53
N PRO A 38 5.65 12.10 2.98
CA PRO A 38 6.04 12.48 4.34
C PRO A 38 5.14 11.77 5.37
N LYS A 39 5.74 11.29 6.47
CA LYS A 39 5.02 10.51 7.48
C LYS A 39 3.94 11.30 8.18
N GLU A 40 4.12 12.61 8.27
CA GLU A 40 3.17 13.55 8.86
C GLU A 40 1.81 13.52 8.14
N ARG A 41 1.76 13.06 6.89
CA ARG A 41 0.55 13.00 6.05
C ARG A 41 0.02 11.60 5.80
N TRP A 42 0.58 10.56 6.42
CA TRP A 42 0.13 9.19 6.16
C TRP A 42 -1.34 8.96 6.50
N ASN A 43 -1.92 9.68 7.46
CA ASN A 43 -3.34 9.56 7.76
C ASN A 43 -4.26 10.17 6.67
N ASP A 44 -3.74 11.10 5.86
CA ASP A 44 -4.49 11.83 4.83
C ASP A 44 -3.58 12.21 3.65
N TRP A 45 -3.08 11.20 2.96
CA TRP A 45 -2.25 11.38 1.78
C TRP A 45 -3.11 11.70 0.57
N VAL A 46 -2.62 12.57 -0.32
CA VAL A 46 -3.34 12.97 -1.53
C VAL A 46 -2.44 12.79 -2.73
N GLU A 47 -2.96 12.06 -3.73
CA GLU A 47 -2.36 11.93 -5.05
C GLU A 47 -3.34 12.43 -6.11
N LEU A 48 -2.82 12.71 -7.30
CA LEU A 48 -3.67 12.97 -8.47
C LEU A 48 -3.89 11.66 -9.23
N ASP A 49 -5.13 11.43 -9.63
CA ASP A 49 -5.47 10.29 -10.48
C ASP A 49 -4.85 10.46 -11.86
N SER A 50 -3.88 9.61 -12.17
CA SER A 50 -3.17 9.60 -13.44
C SER A 50 -4.09 9.27 -14.63
N ARG A 51 -5.19 8.56 -14.41
CA ARG A 51 -6.17 8.21 -15.46
C ARG A 51 -7.08 9.36 -15.83
N SER A 52 -7.17 10.37 -14.98
CA SER A 52 -8.07 11.51 -15.17
C SER A 52 -7.43 12.66 -15.95
N TRP A 53 -6.19 12.53 -16.43
CA TRP A 53 -5.53 13.57 -17.25
C TRP A 53 -6.48 14.04 -18.37
N PRO A 54 -6.69 15.38 -18.57
CA PRO A 54 -5.96 16.51 -17.96
C PRO A 54 -6.52 16.96 -16.63
N GLN A 55 -7.67 16.41 -16.24
CA GLN A 55 -8.36 16.77 -15.03
C GLN A 55 -7.53 16.32 -13.84
N ARG A 56 -7.31 17.25 -12.91
CA ARG A 56 -6.56 16.97 -11.70
C ARG A 56 -7.52 16.49 -10.61
N VAL A 57 -7.91 15.23 -10.72
CA VAL A 57 -8.82 14.57 -9.77
C VAL A 57 -8.00 14.08 -8.57
N GLU A 58 -8.34 14.52 -7.37
CA GLU A 58 -7.70 14.05 -6.14
C GLU A 58 -8.14 12.61 -5.80
N LYS A 59 -7.18 11.82 -5.34
CA LYS A 59 -7.41 10.55 -4.63
C LYS A 59 -6.79 10.65 -3.24
N ARG A 60 -7.54 10.23 -2.24
CA ARG A 60 -7.13 10.32 -0.83
C ARG A 60 -6.89 8.94 -0.25
N TYR A 61 -5.77 8.79 0.44
CA TYR A 61 -5.34 7.53 1.00
C TYR A 61 -4.96 7.67 2.47
N THR A 62 -5.16 6.60 3.23
CA THR A 62 -4.46 6.36 4.49
C THR A 62 -3.33 5.36 4.21
N LEU A 63 -2.12 5.73 4.58
CA LEU A 63 -0.90 4.95 4.36
C LEU A 63 -0.60 4.18 5.64
N VAL A 64 -0.73 2.86 5.56
CA VAL A 64 -0.57 1.97 6.72
C VAL A 64 0.75 1.21 6.59
N PRO A 65 1.69 1.37 7.53
CA PRO A 65 2.91 0.56 7.57
C PRO A 65 2.60 -0.93 7.72
N THR A 66 3.27 -1.75 6.92
CA THR A 66 3.21 -3.21 6.99
C THR A 66 4.55 -3.81 6.56
N ALA A 67 4.66 -5.13 6.54
CA ALA A 67 5.85 -5.86 6.13
C ALA A 67 5.52 -6.82 4.98
N CYS A 68 6.45 -6.95 4.03
CA CYS A 68 6.39 -7.94 2.97
C CYS A 68 6.79 -9.31 3.53
N PHE A 69 5.96 -10.34 3.29
CA PHE A 69 6.22 -11.71 3.74
C PHE A 69 6.60 -12.68 2.61
N ASN A 70 6.97 -12.15 1.44
CA ASN A 70 7.30 -12.97 0.26
C ASN A 70 8.71 -13.59 0.29
N CYS A 71 9.56 -13.15 1.21
CA CYS A 71 10.87 -13.72 1.49
C CYS A 71 11.28 -13.39 2.93
N GLU A 72 12.38 -13.99 3.38
CA GLU A 72 12.96 -13.84 4.71
C GLU A 72 13.44 -12.41 5.01
N SER A 73 13.58 -11.54 4.01
CA SER A 73 14.08 -10.18 4.20
C SER A 73 13.08 -9.26 4.94
N GLY A 74 11.78 -9.58 4.94
CA GLY A 74 10.79 -8.83 5.72
C GLY A 74 10.71 -7.33 5.40
N CYS A 75 10.93 -6.92 4.14
CA CYS A 75 11.01 -5.49 3.79
C CYS A 75 9.73 -4.73 4.16
N GLY A 76 9.86 -3.55 4.75
CA GLY A 76 8.72 -2.68 5.04
C GLY A 76 8.01 -2.18 3.79
N LEU A 77 6.69 -2.10 3.88
CA LEU A 77 5.78 -1.60 2.86
C LEU A 77 4.84 -0.53 3.46
N LEU A 78 4.33 0.35 2.63
CA LEU A 78 3.18 1.21 2.91
C LEU A 78 2.01 0.74 2.07
N ALA A 79 0.92 0.36 2.74
CA ALA A 79 -0.35 0.05 2.10
C ALA A 79 -1.13 1.34 1.87
N TYR A 80 -1.46 1.66 0.62
CA TYR A 80 -2.29 2.81 0.28
C TYR A 80 -3.76 2.38 0.33
N VAL A 81 -4.43 2.68 1.44
CA VAL A 81 -5.84 2.36 1.65
C VAL A 81 -6.67 3.56 1.18
N ASP A 82 -7.48 3.36 0.15
CA ASP A 82 -8.38 4.40 -0.38
C ASP A 82 -9.43 4.75 0.68
N ARG A 83 -9.57 6.05 0.98
CA ARG A 83 -10.41 6.51 2.09
C ARG A 83 -11.91 6.38 1.83
N ASP A 84 -12.32 6.27 0.57
CA ASP A 84 -13.73 6.19 0.20
C ASP A 84 -14.19 4.73 0.12
N THR A 85 -13.34 3.86 -0.45
CA THR A 85 -13.66 2.44 -0.69
C THR A 85 -13.10 1.49 0.36
N LEU A 86 -12.19 1.96 1.22
CA LEU A 86 -11.44 1.16 2.21
C LEU A 86 -10.65 -0.01 1.61
N GLN A 87 -10.40 0.02 0.30
CA GLN A 87 -9.61 -0.98 -0.39
C GLN A 87 -8.16 -0.55 -0.47
N VAL A 88 -7.25 -1.51 -0.33
CA VAL A 88 -5.84 -1.29 -0.67
C VAL A 88 -5.73 -1.12 -2.18
N LYS A 89 -5.14 -0.02 -2.65
CA LYS A 89 -4.97 0.26 -4.10
C LYS A 89 -3.56 -0.01 -4.61
N LYS A 90 -2.55 0.11 -3.75
CA LYS A 90 -1.15 -0.18 -4.08
C LYS A 90 -0.32 -0.39 -2.81
N PHE A 91 0.86 -0.97 -3.00
CA PHE A 91 1.92 -1.03 -2.00
C PHE A 91 3.18 -0.34 -2.54
N GLU A 92 3.83 0.45 -1.71
CA GLU A 92 5.16 1.01 -2.00
C GLU A 92 6.10 0.77 -0.82
N GLY A 93 7.38 1.11 -0.96
CA GLY A 93 8.35 0.92 0.12
C GLY A 93 8.10 1.86 1.30
N ASN A 94 8.28 1.35 2.53
CA ASN A 94 8.21 2.17 3.74
C ASN A 94 9.58 2.81 4.05
N PRO A 95 9.75 4.15 3.91
CA PRO A 95 11.01 4.82 4.19
C PRO A 95 11.43 4.74 5.66
N GLU A 96 10.47 4.64 6.59
CA GLU A 96 10.73 4.56 8.04
C GLU A 96 11.06 3.13 8.51
N HIS A 97 10.97 2.13 7.64
CA HIS A 97 11.30 0.76 8.02
C HIS A 97 12.82 0.61 8.25
N PRO A 98 13.27 0.10 9.42
CA PRO A 98 14.67 0.19 9.85
C PRO A 98 15.65 -0.55 8.94
N GLY A 99 15.23 -1.70 8.40
CA GLY A 99 16.05 -2.52 7.50
C GLY A 99 16.02 -1.99 6.07
N SER A 100 14.90 -2.15 5.39
CA SER A 100 14.74 -1.79 3.97
C SER A 100 14.82 -0.29 3.64
N ARG A 101 14.36 0.61 4.52
CA ARG A 101 14.33 2.08 4.31
C ARG A 101 13.76 2.46 2.94
N GLY A 102 12.60 1.89 2.61
CA GLY A 102 11.88 2.12 1.35
C GLY A 102 12.37 1.30 0.16
N ARG A 103 13.43 0.49 0.29
CA ARG A 103 13.93 -0.37 -0.79
C ARG A 103 13.20 -1.70 -0.83
N ASN A 104 12.61 -2.01 -1.97
CA ASN A 104 11.84 -3.24 -2.16
C ASN A 104 12.19 -3.87 -3.52
N CYS A 105 12.13 -5.19 -3.61
CA CYS A 105 12.19 -5.89 -4.90
C CYS A 105 10.83 -5.85 -5.60
N ALA A 106 10.76 -6.35 -6.84
CA ALA A 106 9.52 -6.38 -7.62
C ALA A 106 8.36 -7.10 -6.92
N LYS A 107 8.64 -8.07 -6.03
CA LYS A 107 7.63 -8.81 -5.28
C LYS A 107 6.89 -7.95 -4.24
N GLY A 108 7.50 -6.87 -3.75
CA GLY A 108 6.90 -6.03 -2.70
C GLY A 108 5.64 -5.30 -3.17
N PRO A 109 5.73 -4.46 -4.21
CA PRO A 109 4.54 -3.82 -4.79
C PRO A 109 3.52 -4.82 -5.34
N ALA A 110 3.99 -5.96 -5.84
CA ALA A 110 3.13 -7.02 -6.38
C ALA A 110 2.29 -7.77 -5.33
N THR A 111 2.53 -7.56 -4.03
CA THR A 111 1.71 -8.14 -2.94
C THR A 111 0.23 -7.77 -3.05
N ILE A 112 -0.12 -6.70 -3.76
CA ILE A 112 -1.52 -6.37 -4.06
C ILE A 112 -2.29 -7.54 -4.72
N ASN A 113 -1.61 -8.32 -5.55
CA ASN A 113 -2.21 -9.47 -6.24
C ASN A 113 -2.67 -10.55 -5.25
N GLN A 114 -2.02 -10.68 -4.10
CA GLN A 114 -2.42 -11.63 -3.05
C GLN A 114 -3.68 -11.19 -2.31
N VAL A 115 -3.97 -9.89 -2.28
CA VAL A 115 -5.17 -9.35 -1.62
C VAL A 115 -6.42 -9.73 -2.42
N THR A 116 -6.33 -9.70 -3.74
CA THR A 116 -7.44 -9.98 -4.66
C THR A 116 -7.22 -11.25 -5.47
N ASP A 117 -6.44 -12.19 -4.94
CA ASP A 117 -6.12 -13.45 -5.61
C ASP A 117 -7.41 -14.28 -5.82
N PRO A 118 -7.70 -14.78 -7.04
CA PRO A 118 -8.88 -15.59 -7.29
C PRO A 118 -8.88 -16.91 -6.50
N ASP A 119 -7.70 -17.44 -6.15
CA ASP A 119 -7.53 -18.67 -5.40
C ASP A 119 -7.41 -18.43 -3.88
N ARG A 120 -7.67 -17.20 -3.42
CA ARG A 120 -7.58 -16.83 -2.00
C ARG A 120 -8.57 -17.64 -1.17
N ILE A 121 -8.10 -18.24 -0.08
CA ILE A 121 -8.95 -18.92 0.89
C ILE A 121 -9.70 -17.86 1.71
N LEU A 122 -11.00 -17.71 1.44
CA LEU A 122 -11.86 -16.70 2.07
C LEU A 122 -12.66 -17.22 3.27
N PHE A 123 -12.84 -18.54 3.36
CA PHE A 123 -13.66 -19.20 4.39
C PHE A 123 -12.97 -20.44 4.91
N PRO A 124 -13.32 -20.93 6.12
CA PRO A 124 -12.94 -22.25 6.58
C PRO A 124 -13.41 -23.33 5.60
N LEU A 125 -12.54 -24.30 5.34
CA LEU A 125 -12.77 -25.41 4.41
C LEU A 125 -12.47 -26.74 5.11
N LYS A 126 -13.41 -27.69 5.06
CA LYS A 126 -13.25 -29.06 5.57
C LYS A 126 -12.98 -30.02 4.41
N ARG A 127 -12.02 -30.93 4.60
CA ARG A 127 -11.65 -31.91 3.57
C ARG A 127 -12.71 -33.01 3.52
N VAL A 128 -13.28 -33.26 2.34
CA VAL A 128 -14.33 -34.29 2.14
C VAL A 128 -13.89 -35.48 1.29
N GLY A 129 -12.63 -35.53 0.88
CA GLY A 129 -12.03 -36.63 0.12
C GLY A 129 -10.66 -37.04 0.67
N GLU A 130 -9.96 -37.84 -0.12
CA GLU A 130 -8.58 -38.25 0.21
C GLU A 130 -7.63 -37.04 0.20
N ARG A 131 -6.56 -37.12 0.98
CA ARG A 131 -5.58 -36.04 1.08
C ARG A 131 -4.90 -35.82 -0.28
N GLY A 132 -5.00 -34.59 -0.80
CA GLY A 132 -4.42 -34.19 -2.09
C GLY A 132 -5.43 -34.09 -3.24
N GLU A 133 -6.68 -34.54 -3.05
CA GLU A 133 -7.71 -34.47 -4.12
C GLU A 133 -8.27 -33.06 -4.35
N GLY A 134 -7.99 -32.10 -3.47
CA GLY A 134 -8.53 -30.74 -3.56
C GLY A 134 -10.05 -30.65 -3.34
N ARG A 135 -10.67 -31.69 -2.75
CA ARG A 135 -12.10 -31.72 -2.44
C ARG A 135 -12.38 -31.11 -1.07
N TRP A 136 -13.06 -29.97 -1.08
CA TRP A 136 -13.37 -29.18 0.10
C TRP A 136 -14.84 -28.81 0.15
N GLU A 137 -15.40 -28.82 1.35
CA GLU A 137 -16.68 -28.18 1.64
C GLU A 137 -16.45 -26.97 2.54
N ARG A 138 -17.27 -25.92 2.37
CA ARG A 138 -17.21 -24.75 3.25
C ARG A 138 -17.92 -25.07 4.56
N VAL A 139 -17.26 -24.77 5.67
CA VAL A 139 -17.80 -24.92 7.02
C VAL A 139 -17.80 -23.58 7.77
N SER A 140 -18.47 -23.53 8.92
CA SER A 140 -18.41 -22.37 9.82
C SER A 140 -17.07 -22.32 10.56
N TRP A 141 -16.76 -21.17 11.16
CA TRP A 141 -15.59 -21.07 12.05
C TRP A 141 -15.75 -21.93 13.31
N ASP A 142 -16.96 -21.99 13.88
CA ASP A 142 -17.23 -22.81 15.07
C ASP A 142 -16.97 -24.30 14.78
N GLU A 143 -17.51 -24.81 13.67
CA GLU A 143 -17.28 -26.20 13.26
C GLU A 143 -15.79 -26.47 13.00
N ALA A 144 -15.08 -25.56 12.32
CA ALA A 144 -13.66 -25.74 12.02
C ALA A 144 -12.76 -25.71 13.27
N LEU A 145 -13.20 -25.09 14.36
CA LEU A 145 -12.44 -24.98 15.62
C LEU A 145 -12.75 -26.10 16.62
N GLU A 146 -13.87 -26.81 16.43
CA GLU A 146 -14.31 -27.92 17.30
C GLU A 146 -13.94 -29.32 16.77
N ASP A 147 -13.39 -29.44 15.55
CA ASP A 147 -12.90 -30.68 14.93
C ASP A 147 -11.56 -31.17 15.53
#